data_AF-A0A9W6TDC4-F1
#
_entry.id   AF-A0A9W6TDC4-F1
#
_cell.length_a   1.000
_cell.length_b   1.000
_cell.length_c   1.000
_cell.angle_alpha   90.00
_cell.angle_beta   90.00
_cell.angle_gamma   90.00
#
_symmetry.space_group_name_H-M   'P 1'
#
loop_
_entity.id
_entity.type
_entity.pdbx_description
1 polymer ?
#
loop_
_entity_poly.entity_id
_entity_poly.type
_entity_poly.pdbx_seq_one_letter_code
_entity_poly.pdbx_strand_id
1 'polypeptide(L)'
;MQHEPWFPPSLGGKGEVVKSFDTLSDAPSSALKYYFMVQLGYHLHSLLFMVFFSPIRNDFIEMLLHHVATIILIGGSYLANYTAFGALVVFTHDLGDVTGYGIKSIVDTGNTPLVAFMYLVLLVSWAYTRLFAFPCHLIYSSMIELPQKHPDIVGAFVHPMNAMLCMLMVLHVYWYFLFLVMGYALVHKGVAEDIQHKVEGPSEEDEAEEASADAPAVKSKDD
;
A
#
# COMPACT_ATOMS: atom_id res chain seq x y z
N MET A 1 -16.15 -0.75 -16.04
CA MET A 1 -15.06 0.25 -16.16
C MET A 1 -14.31 0.15 -17.50
N GLN A 2 -14.03 -1.03 -18.06
CA GLN A 2 -13.19 -1.14 -19.29
C GLN A 2 -13.65 -0.30 -20.50
N HIS A 3 -14.96 -0.11 -20.69
CA HIS A 3 -15.53 0.66 -21.80
C HIS A 3 -15.75 2.14 -21.48
N GLU A 4 -15.37 2.58 -20.28
CA GLU A 4 -15.54 3.97 -19.87
C GLU A 4 -14.53 4.87 -20.59
N PRO A 5 -14.92 6.09 -20.98
CA PRO A 5 -14.05 7.02 -21.71
C PRO A 5 -12.83 7.47 -20.90
N TRP A 6 -12.86 7.27 -19.59
CA TRP A 6 -11.81 7.62 -18.65
C TRP A 6 -10.88 6.46 -18.25
N PHE A 7 -11.14 5.23 -18.73
CA PHE A 7 -10.36 4.05 -18.35
C PHE A 7 -9.18 3.83 -19.31
N PRO A 8 -7.91 4.02 -18.89
CA PRO A 8 -6.78 4.16 -19.81
C PRO A 8 -6.26 2.82 -20.37
N PRO A 9 -5.55 2.83 -21.52
CA PRO A 9 -4.89 1.66 -22.08
C PRO A 9 -3.88 1.00 -21.14
N SER A 10 -3.19 1.78 -20.30
CA SER A 10 -2.25 1.26 -19.30
C SER A 10 -2.90 0.34 -18.26
N LEU A 11 -4.23 0.41 -18.11
CA LEU A 11 -5.02 -0.45 -17.24
C LEU A 11 -5.95 -1.41 -18.02
N GLY A 12 -5.79 -1.50 -19.34
CA GLY A 12 -6.58 -2.40 -20.21
C GLY A 12 -7.81 -1.78 -20.87
N GLY A 13 -7.93 -0.45 -20.83
CA GLY A 13 -9.01 0.31 -21.47
C GLY A 13 -8.66 0.92 -22.82
N LYS A 14 -9.48 1.91 -23.22
CA LYS A 14 -9.30 2.71 -24.46
C LYS A 14 -9.46 4.22 -24.23
N GLY A 15 -9.66 4.63 -22.98
CA GLY A 15 -9.93 5.99 -22.57
C GLY A 15 -8.70 6.78 -22.15
N GLU A 16 -8.91 7.92 -21.52
CA GLU A 16 -7.85 8.80 -21.00
C GLU A 16 -8.16 9.18 -19.55
N VAL A 17 -7.17 9.09 -18.66
CA VAL A 17 -7.36 9.36 -17.22
C VAL A 17 -8.01 10.71 -16.97
N VAL A 18 -7.61 11.75 -17.72
CA VAL A 18 -8.11 13.10 -17.55
C VAL A 18 -9.62 13.26 -17.80
N LYS A 19 -10.22 12.38 -18.62
CA LYS A 19 -11.67 12.36 -18.84
C LYS A 19 -12.45 11.90 -17.61
N SER A 20 -11.77 11.39 -16.58
CA SER A 20 -12.41 11.06 -15.30
C SER A 20 -12.92 12.31 -14.58
N PHE A 21 -12.37 13.49 -14.90
CA PHE A 21 -12.81 14.76 -14.35
C PHE A 21 -14.02 15.36 -15.09
N ASP A 22 -14.32 14.89 -16.31
CA ASP A 22 -15.51 15.31 -17.05
C ASP A 22 -16.80 14.76 -16.42
N THR A 23 -16.72 13.66 -15.68
CA THR A 23 -17.87 12.97 -15.08
C THR A 23 -18.23 13.49 -13.68
N LEU A 24 -17.65 14.62 -13.23
CA LEU A 24 -17.89 15.16 -11.88
C LEU A 24 -19.33 15.59 -11.64
N SER A 25 -20.10 15.88 -12.69
CA SER A 25 -21.52 16.21 -12.58
C SER A 25 -22.43 14.97 -12.61
N ASP A 26 -21.88 13.81 -12.99
CA ASP A 26 -22.64 12.58 -13.18
C ASP A 26 -22.75 11.81 -11.86
N ALA A 27 -23.92 11.21 -11.62
CA ALA A 27 -24.08 10.31 -10.49
C ALA A 27 -23.27 9.02 -10.72
N PRO A 28 -22.56 8.49 -9.71
CA PRO A 28 -21.80 7.26 -9.87
C PRO A 28 -22.74 6.09 -10.17
N SER A 29 -22.30 5.23 -11.10
CA SER A 29 -23.02 4.00 -11.41
C SER A 29 -23.15 3.11 -10.17
N SER A 30 -24.17 2.26 -10.11
CA SER A 30 -24.36 1.34 -8.99
C SER A 30 -23.13 0.45 -8.76
N ALA A 31 -22.46 0.02 -9.84
CA ALA A 31 -21.23 -0.75 -9.74
C ALA A 31 -20.10 0.02 -9.04
N LEU A 32 -19.88 1.29 -9.39
CA LEU A 32 -18.89 2.13 -8.72
C LEU A 32 -19.26 2.38 -7.25
N LYS A 33 -20.54 2.58 -6.95
CA LYS A 33 -21.01 2.72 -5.55
C LYS A 33 -20.65 1.48 -4.74
N TYR A 34 -21.00 0.28 -5.21
CA TYR A 34 -20.67 -0.96 -4.50
C TYR A 34 -19.16 -1.15 -4.37
N TYR A 35 -18.40 -0.85 -5.43
CA TYR A 35 -16.94 -0.95 -5.40
C TYR A 35 -16.34 -0.06 -4.30
N PHE A 36 -16.76 1.21 -4.20
CA PHE A 36 -16.31 2.11 -3.13
C PHE A 36 -16.73 1.65 -1.74
N MET A 37 -17.96 1.15 -1.57
CA MET A 37 -18.44 0.68 -0.26
C MET A 37 -17.65 -0.53 0.24
N VAL A 38 -17.36 -1.49 -0.65
CA VAL A 38 -16.53 -2.64 -0.32
C VAL A 38 -15.12 -2.20 0.05
N GLN A 39 -14.51 -1.32 -0.74
CA GLN A 39 -13.13 -0.89 -0.54
C GLN A 39 -12.96 -0.05 0.72
N LEU A 40 -13.88 0.89 0.97
CA LEU A 40 -13.87 1.67 2.19
C LEU A 40 -14.09 0.78 3.43
N GLY A 41 -15.03 -0.18 3.36
CA GLY A 41 -15.26 -1.15 4.43
C GLY A 41 -14.04 -2.02 4.72
N TYR A 42 -13.38 -2.51 3.67
CA TYR A 42 -12.14 -3.28 3.78
C TYR A 42 -11.03 -2.47 4.46
N HIS A 43 -10.76 -1.25 4.00
CA HIS A 43 -9.68 -0.43 4.58
C HIS A 43 -9.99 0.03 6.01
N LEU A 44 -11.25 0.35 6.34
CA LEU A 44 -11.66 0.65 7.71
C LEU A 44 -11.47 -0.56 8.62
N HIS A 45 -11.90 -1.75 8.19
CA HIS A 45 -11.70 -2.97 8.95
C HIS A 45 -10.21 -3.25 9.17
N SER A 46 -9.39 -3.15 8.12
CA SER A 46 -7.94 -3.35 8.20
C SER A 46 -7.27 -2.39 9.18
N LEU A 47 -7.66 -1.10 9.17
CA LEU A 47 -7.15 -0.11 10.12
C LEU A 47 -7.51 -0.47 11.56
N LEU A 48 -8.77 -0.79 11.82
CA LEU A 48 -9.24 -1.17 13.16
C LEU A 48 -8.55 -2.44 13.64
N PHE A 49 -8.41 -3.43 12.77
CA PHE A 49 -7.71 -4.69 13.07
C PHE A 49 -6.24 -4.44 13.41
N MET A 50 -5.56 -3.60 12.63
CA MET A 50 -4.17 -3.25 12.86
C MET A 50 -3.97 -2.50 14.19
N VAL A 51 -4.83 -1.53 14.51
CA VAL A 51 -4.68 -0.69 15.71
C VAL A 51 -5.06 -1.41 17.00
N PHE A 52 -6.11 -2.23 16.99
CA PHE A 52 -6.67 -2.81 18.20
C PHE A 52 -6.30 -4.29 18.43
N PHE A 53 -5.99 -5.03 17.37
CA PHE A 53 -5.87 -6.49 17.44
C PHE A 53 -4.54 -7.05 16.96
N SER A 54 -3.75 -6.28 16.19
CA SER A 54 -2.46 -6.74 15.68
C SER A 54 -1.31 -6.36 16.62
N PRO A 55 -0.30 -7.22 16.79
CA PRO A 55 0.94 -6.82 17.45
C PRO A 55 1.63 -5.71 16.65
N ILE A 56 2.29 -4.79 17.35
CA ILE A 56 3.06 -3.73 16.72
C ILE A 56 4.27 -4.36 16.03
N ARG A 57 4.42 -4.07 14.73
CA ARG A 57 5.54 -4.51 13.90
C ARG A 57 6.34 -3.31 13.44
N ASN A 58 7.50 -3.56 12.84
CA ASN A 58 8.43 -2.52 12.41
C ASN A 58 7.87 -1.60 11.32
N ASP A 59 6.81 -2.02 10.63
CA ASP A 59 6.12 -1.25 9.59
C ASP A 59 4.83 -0.57 10.08
N PHE A 60 4.59 -0.51 11.39
CA PHE A 60 3.32 -0.05 11.95
C PHE A 60 2.98 1.39 11.55
N ILE A 61 3.95 2.30 11.59
CA ILE A 61 3.72 3.72 11.28
C ILE A 61 3.46 3.90 9.79
N GLU A 62 4.21 3.21 8.94
CA GLU A 62 4.05 3.24 7.49
C GLU A 62 2.68 2.69 7.07
N MET A 63 2.25 1.58 7.67
CA MET A 63 0.93 1.01 7.45
C MET A 63 -0.20 1.89 7.99
N LEU A 64 0.00 2.56 9.13
CA LEU A 64 -0.96 3.53 9.67
C LEU A 64 -1.12 4.73 8.74
N LEU A 65 -0.02 5.33 8.29
CA LEU A 65 -0.04 6.43 7.34
C LEU A 65 -0.74 6.02 6.03
N HIS A 66 -0.45 4.83 5.53
CA HIS A 66 -1.11 4.27 4.37
C HIS A 66 -2.62 4.11 4.56
N HIS A 67 -3.07 3.50 5.67
CA HIS A 67 -4.49 3.30 5.93
C HIS A 67 -5.25 4.62 6.07
N VAL A 68 -4.68 5.59 6.81
CA VAL A 68 -5.29 6.91 6.95
C VAL A 68 -5.40 7.60 5.58
N ALA A 69 -4.34 7.60 4.78
CA ALA A 69 -4.36 8.22 3.46
C ALA A 69 -5.33 7.53 2.49
N THR A 70 -5.36 6.20 2.45
CA THR A 70 -6.27 5.45 1.56
C THR A 70 -7.72 5.66 1.94
N ILE A 71 -8.07 5.66 3.23
CA ILE A 71 -9.43 5.95 3.71
C ILE A 71 -9.84 7.38 3.33
N ILE A 72 -8.95 8.36 3.53
CA ILE A 72 -9.20 9.75 3.14
C ILE A 72 -9.38 9.89 1.62
N LEU A 73 -8.55 9.23 0.82
CA LEU A 73 -8.63 9.27 -0.64
C LEU A 73 -9.91 8.62 -1.16
N ILE A 74 -10.29 7.45 -0.64
CA ILE A 74 -11.50 6.73 -1.05
C ILE A 74 -12.75 7.49 -0.60
N GLY A 75 -12.83 7.84 0.68
CA GLY A 75 -13.97 8.58 1.24
C GLY A 75 -14.10 9.98 0.63
N GLY A 76 -12.99 10.70 0.53
CA GLY A 76 -12.94 12.05 -0.05
C GLY A 76 -13.35 12.04 -1.52
N SER A 77 -12.78 11.15 -2.34
CA SER A 77 -13.15 11.07 -3.76
C SER A 77 -14.61 10.66 -3.97
N TYR A 78 -15.19 9.84 -3.09
CA TYR A 78 -16.62 9.52 -3.14
C TYR A 78 -17.49 10.73 -2.77
N LEU A 79 -17.18 11.42 -1.66
CA LEU A 79 -17.95 12.57 -1.18
C LEU A 79 -17.90 13.77 -2.12
N ALA A 80 -16.75 13.99 -2.77
CA ALA A 80 -16.56 15.08 -3.73
C ALA A 80 -16.86 14.67 -5.19
N ASN A 81 -17.44 13.48 -5.40
CA ASN A 81 -17.81 12.92 -6.69
C ASN A 81 -16.68 12.68 -7.71
N TYR A 82 -15.42 12.61 -7.26
CA TYR A 82 -14.26 12.15 -8.04
C TYR A 82 -14.24 10.62 -8.19
N THR A 83 -15.40 9.98 -8.29
CA THR A 83 -15.54 8.52 -8.21
C THR A 83 -14.86 7.79 -9.37
N ALA A 84 -14.87 8.35 -10.58
CA ALA A 84 -14.14 7.80 -11.73
C ALA A 84 -12.63 7.80 -11.50
N PHE A 85 -12.06 8.95 -11.09
CA PHE A 85 -10.63 9.07 -10.80
C PHE A 85 -10.22 8.20 -9.59
N GLY A 86 -11.00 8.25 -8.51
CA GLY A 86 -10.79 7.42 -7.33
C GLY A 86 -10.84 5.92 -7.66
N ALA A 87 -11.76 5.50 -8.55
CA ALA A 87 -11.81 4.12 -9.01
C ALA A 87 -10.54 3.69 -9.75
N LEU A 88 -9.95 4.56 -10.57
CA LEU A 88 -8.67 4.28 -11.23
C LEU A 88 -7.53 4.11 -10.22
N VAL A 89 -7.49 4.97 -9.20
CA VAL A 89 -6.53 4.84 -8.10
C VAL A 89 -6.71 3.50 -7.43
N VAL A 90 -7.89 3.19 -6.91
CA VAL A 90 -8.15 1.93 -6.20
C VAL A 90 -7.90 0.70 -7.08
N PHE A 91 -8.33 0.72 -8.35
CA PHE A 91 -8.15 -0.39 -9.27
C PHE A 91 -6.67 -0.66 -9.59
N THR A 92 -5.90 0.41 -9.82
CA THR A 92 -4.44 0.30 -9.96
C THR A 92 -3.85 -0.34 -8.71
N HIS A 93 -4.45 -0.07 -7.54
CA HIS A 93 -4.03 -0.66 -6.29
C HIS A 93 -4.30 -2.17 -6.21
N ASP A 94 -5.54 -2.57 -6.40
CA ASP A 94 -5.98 -3.97 -6.33
C ASP A 94 -5.18 -4.90 -7.24
N LEU A 95 -4.83 -4.47 -8.45
CA LEU A 95 -4.07 -5.28 -9.41
C LEU A 95 -2.71 -5.74 -8.86
N GLY A 96 -2.03 -4.89 -8.08
CA GLY A 96 -0.77 -5.25 -7.45
C GLY A 96 -0.98 -6.21 -6.27
N ASP A 97 -2.00 -5.94 -5.46
CA ASP A 97 -2.18 -6.60 -4.16
C ASP A 97 -2.57 -8.07 -4.30
N VAL A 98 -3.27 -8.45 -5.38
CA VAL A 98 -3.58 -9.85 -5.73
C VAL A 98 -2.33 -10.74 -5.66
N THR A 99 -1.19 -10.23 -6.15
CA THR A 99 0.06 -11.00 -6.18
C THR A 99 0.67 -11.17 -4.78
N GLY A 100 0.59 -10.13 -3.93
CA GLY A 100 1.05 -10.19 -2.54
C GLY A 100 0.21 -11.13 -1.68
N TYR A 101 -1.11 -11.09 -1.82
CA TYR A 101 -2.00 -12.05 -1.14
C TYR A 101 -1.78 -13.47 -1.65
N GLY A 102 -1.56 -13.65 -2.95
CA GLY A 102 -1.24 -14.95 -3.53
C GLY A 102 -0.01 -15.59 -2.88
N ILE A 103 1.07 -14.82 -2.67
CA ILE A 103 2.27 -15.31 -1.97
C ILE A 103 1.94 -15.72 -0.53
N LYS A 104 1.23 -14.88 0.22
CA LYS A 104 0.84 -15.18 1.61
C LYS A 104 -0.01 -16.44 1.70
N SER A 105 -0.85 -16.74 0.71
CA SER A 105 -1.68 -17.95 0.70
C SER A 105 -0.93 -19.23 0.35
N ILE A 106 0.23 -19.15 -0.32
CA ILE A 106 0.98 -20.33 -0.78
C ILE A 106 2.30 -20.56 -0.04
N VAL A 107 2.80 -19.58 0.71
CA VAL A 107 4.10 -19.69 1.39
C VAL A 107 4.12 -20.86 2.37
N ASP A 108 3.02 -21.12 3.07
CA ASP A 108 2.89 -22.21 4.03
C ASP A 108 2.76 -23.60 3.39
N THR A 109 2.65 -23.68 2.05
CA THR A 109 2.58 -24.97 1.34
C THR A 109 3.93 -25.65 1.17
N GLY A 110 5.05 -24.94 1.44
CA GLY A 110 6.40 -25.45 1.24
C GLY A 110 6.84 -25.56 -0.23
N ASN A 111 6.02 -25.13 -1.19
CA ASN A 111 6.37 -25.15 -2.61
C ASN A 111 7.27 -23.95 -2.99
N THR A 112 8.56 -24.04 -2.68
CA THR A 112 9.54 -22.97 -2.90
C THR A 112 9.61 -22.47 -4.36
N PRO A 113 9.60 -23.33 -5.40
CA PRO A 113 9.58 -22.85 -6.78
C PRO A 113 8.37 -21.99 -7.12
N LEU A 114 7.18 -22.37 -6.64
CA LEU A 114 5.96 -21.60 -6.86
C LEU A 114 5.97 -20.27 -6.12
N VAL A 115 6.47 -20.24 -4.87
CA VAL A 115 6.65 -19.01 -4.09
C VAL A 115 7.62 -18.07 -4.79
N ALA A 116 8.76 -18.57 -5.27
CA ALA A 116 9.75 -17.78 -5.99
C ALA A 116 9.19 -17.20 -7.31
N PHE A 117 8.40 -17.99 -8.04
CA PHE A 117 7.71 -17.51 -9.23
C PHE A 117 6.72 -16.38 -8.90
N MET A 118 5.85 -16.58 -7.90
CA MET A 118 4.89 -15.56 -7.50
C MET A 118 5.56 -14.30 -6.95
N TYR A 119 6.70 -14.44 -6.28
CA TYR A 119 7.53 -13.33 -5.83
C TYR A 119 8.08 -12.51 -7.00
N LEU A 120 8.52 -13.15 -8.09
CA LEU A 120 8.91 -12.43 -9.30
C LEU A 120 7.73 -11.70 -9.94
N VAL A 121 6.55 -12.34 -9.95
CA VAL A 121 5.31 -11.71 -10.43
C VAL A 121 4.96 -10.48 -9.58
N LEU A 122 5.12 -10.55 -8.25
CA LEU A 122 4.95 -9.40 -7.34
C LEU A 122 5.91 -8.24 -7.70
N LEU A 123 7.19 -8.52 -7.93
CA LEU A 123 8.15 -7.47 -8.28
C LEU A 123 7.77 -6.73 -9.56
N VAL A 124 7.33 -7.47 -10.59
CA VAL A 124 6.93 -6.89 -11.88
C VAL A 124 5.59 -6.15 -11.75
N SER A 125 4.59 -6.76 -11.10
CA SER A 125 3.27 -6.16 -10.92
C SER A 125 3.34 -4.87 -10.10
N TRP A 126 4.13 -4.85 -9.03
CA TRP A 126 4.33 -3.69 -8.18
C TRP A 126 5.06 -2.56 -8.93
N ALA A 127 6.16 -2.88 -9.62
CA ALA A 127 6.89 -1.89 -10.42
C ALA A 127 5.98 -1.25 -11.47
N TYR A 128 5.21 -2.07 -12.21
CA TYR A 128 4.31 -1.56 -13.24
C TYR A 128 3.17 -0.71 -12.65
N THR A 129 2.44 -1.23 -11.68
CA THR A 129 1.24 -0.55 -11.17
C THR A 129 1.58 0.65 -10.28
N ARG A 130 2.55 0.51 -9.36
CA ARG A 130 2.85 1.53 -8.34
C ARG A 130 3.94 2.51 -8.74
N LEU A 131 4.94 2.08 -9.49
CA LEU A 131 6.09 2.93 -9.82
C LEU A 131 6.03 3.53 -11.23
N PHE A 132 5.23 2.93 -12.12
CA PHE A 132 5.00 3.47 -13.46
C PHE A 132 3.59 4.01 -13.62
N ALA A 133 2.56 3.16 -13.58
CA ALA A 133 1.20 3.58 -13.91
C ALA A 133 0.64 4.63 -12.93
N PHE A 134 0.84 4.43 -11.64
CA PHE A 134 0.38 5.36 -10.61
C PHE A 134 0.98 6.77 -10.75
N PRO A 135 2.31 6.98 -10.75
CA PRO A 135 2.88 8.32 -10.88
C PRO A 135 2.75 8.91 -12.28
N CYS A 136 3.03 8.13 -13.33
CA CYS A 136 3.09 8.65 -14.71
C CYS A 136 1.71 8.90 -15.33
N HIS A 137 0.67 8.19 -14.88
CA HIS A 137 -0.69 8.41 -15.41
C HIS A 137 -1.62 9.06 -14.39
N LEU A 138 -1.68 8.58 -13.14
CA LEU A 138 -2.69 9.07 -12.19
C LEU A 138 -2.25 10.37 -11.51
N ILE A 139 -1.06 10.39 -10.89
CA ILE A 139 -0.54 11.61 -10.25
C ILE A 139 -0.30 12.70 -11.28
N TYR A 140 0.32 12.36 -12.42
CA TYR A 140 0.53 13.33 -13.51
C TYR A 140 -0.78 13.94 -14.00
N SER A 141 -1.83 13.13 -14.22
CA SER A 141 -3.12 13.66 -14.69
C SER A 141 -3.75 14.60 -13.67
N SER A 142 -3.71 14.26 -12.37
CA SER A 142 -4.29 15.10 -11.31
C SER A 142 -3.48 16.37 -10.99
N MET A 143 -2.14 16.32 -11.11
CA MET A 143 -1.27 17.45 -10.77
C MET A 143 -1.00 18.40 -11.94
N ILE A 144 -1.00 17.88 -13.17
CA ILE A 144 -0.59 18.63 -14.37
C ILE A 144 -1.74 18.82 -15.34
N GLU A 145 -2.38 17.73 -15.80
CA GLU A 145 -3.41 17.84 -16.83
C GLU A 145 -4.70 18.49 -16.31
N LEU A 146 -5.10 18.15 -15.09
CA LEU A 146 -6.30 18.67 -14.45
C LEU A 146 -6.26 20.20 -14.33
N PRO A 147 -5.23 20.85 -13.75
CA PRO A 147 -5.12 22.31 -13.75
C PRO A 147 -5.07 22.97 -15.13
N GLN A 148 -4.59 22.27 -16.15
CA GLN A 148 -4.52 22.80 -17.52
C GLN A 148 -5.87 22.75 -18.24
N LYS A 149 -6.63 21.66 -18.07
CA LYS A 149 -7.89 21.44 -18.78
C LYS A 149 -9.13 21.93 -18.03
N HIS A 150 -9.09 21.90 -16.70
CA HIS A 150 -10.20 22.32 -15.83
C HIS A 150 -9.68 23.18 -14.66
N PRO A 151 -9.21 24.41 -14.94
CA PRO A 151 -8.66 25.29 -13.90
C PRO A 151 -9.70 25.69 -12.83
N ASP A 152 -10.98 25.58 -13.14
CA ASP A 152 -12.13 25.92 -12.28
C ASP A 152 -12.43 24.88 -11.19
N ILE A 153 -12.04 23.62 -11.39
CA ILE A 153 -12.24 22.55 -10.40
C ILE A 153 -11.01 22.33 -9.51
N VAL A 154 -9.87 22.96 -9.84
CA VAL A 154 -8.68 22.96 -8.98
C VAL A 154 -8.92 23.89 -7.81
N GLY A 155 -9.08 23.31 -6.62
CA GLY A 155 -9.37 24.08 -5.42
C GLY A 155 -8.87 23.41 -4.15
N ALA A 156 -9.38 23.90 -3.02
CA ALA A 156 -8.99 23.46 -1.68
C ALA A 156 -9.14 21.94 -1.44
N PHE A 157 -9.96 21.25 -2.23
CA PHE A 157 -10.12 19.80 -2.17
C PHE A 157 -9.01 19.03 -2.92
N VAL A 158 -8.61 19.48 -4.11
CA VAL A 158 -7.67 18.73 -4.98
C VAL A 158 -6.26 18.70 -4.41
N HIS A 159 -5.79 19.81 -3.81
CA HIS A 159 -4.45 19.89 -3.22
C HIS A 159 -4.18 18.87 -2.10
N PRO A 160 -5.01 18.74 -1.05
CA PRO A 160 -4.80 17.73 -0.01
C PRO A 160 -4.94 16.30 -0.56
N MET A 161 -5.82 16.05 -1.53
CA MET A 161 -5.89 14.73 -2.17
C MET A 161 -4.59 14.40 -2.92
N ASN A 162 -4.03 15.35 -3.68
CA ASN A 162 -2.75 15.17 -4.34
C ASN A 162 -1.59 14.97 -3.35
N ALA A 163 -1.61 15.67 -2.21
CA ALA A 163 -0.62 15.44 -1.16
C ALA A 163 -0.66 13.99 -0.64
N MET A 164 -1.86 13.43 -0.43
CA MET A 164 -2.04 12.04 -0.02
C MET A 164 -1.59 11.05 -1.10
N LEU A 165 -1.86 11.34 -2.38
CA LEU A 165 -1.35 10.51 -3.50
C LEU A 165 0.18 10.50 -3.57
N CYS A 166 0.82 11.66 -3.40
CA CYS A 166 2.28 11.76 -3.34
C CYS A 166 2.85 11.03 -2.13
N MET A 167 2.22 11.15 -0.96
CA MET A 167 2.60 10.40 0.24
C MET A 167 2.52 8.89 0.00
N LEU A 168 1.46 8.41 -0.66
CA LEU A 168 1.35 6.99 -1.06
C LEU A 168 2.48 6.59 -2.00
N MET A 169 2.82 7.42 -2.98
CA MET A 169 3.95 7.14 -3.89
C MET A 169 5.27 6.97 -3.15
N VAL A 170 5.55 7.80 -2.14
CA VAL A 170 6.76 7.66 -1.31
C VAL A 170 6.76 6.31 -0.57
N LEU A 171 5.64 5.91 0.03
CA LEU A 171 5.51 4.61 0.68
C LEU A 171 5.70 3.44 -0.31
N HIS A 172 5.18 3.56 -1.54
CA HIS A 172 5.37 2.52 -2.56
C HIS A 172 6.82 2.35 -2.99
N VAL A 173 7.58 3.45 -3.10
CA VAL A 173 9.02 3.40 -3.39
C VAL A 173 9.77 2.74 -2.22
N TYR A 174 9.41 3.10 -0.98
CA TYR A 174 9.98 2.50 0.23
C TYR A 174 9.76 0.98 0.28
N TRP A 175 8.52 0.51 0.11
CA TRP A 175 8.24 -0.93 0.12
C TRP A 175 8.86 -1.67 -1.05
N TYR A 176 8.92 -1.05 -2.23
CA TYR A 176 9.61 -1.68 -3.36
C TYR A 176 11.10 -1.87 -3.08
N PHE A 177 11.74 -0.90 -2.43
CA PHE A 177 13.12 -1.04 -1.96
C PHE A 177 13.25 -2.23 -1.00
N LEU A 178 12.34 -2.39 -0.04
CA LEU A 178 12.34 -3.55 0.87
C LEU A 178 12.17 -4.88 0.13
N PHE A 179 11.30 -4.93 -0.89
CA PHE A 179 11.18 -6.12 -1.72
C PHE A 179 12.51 -6.46 -2.38
N LEU A 180 13.19 -5.49 -3.00
CA LEU A 180 14.50 -5.75 -3.62
C LEU A 180 15.55 -6.23 -2.61
N VAL A 181 15.58 -5.67 -1.39
CA VAL A 181 16.47 -6.12 -0.32
C VAL A 181 16.20 -7.58 0.08
N MET A 182 14.93 -7.95 0.24
CA MET A 182 14.53 -9.33 0.55
C MET A 182 14.91 -10.29 -0.58
N GLY A 183 14.72 -9.88 -1.84
CA GLY A 183 15.10 -10.67 -3.01
C GLY A 183 16.62 -10.89 -3.09
N TYR A 184 17.40 -9.84 -2.83
CA TYR A 184 18.86 -9.93 -2.76
C TYR A 184 19.31 -10.87 -1.62
N ALA A 185 18.71 -10.74 -0.44
CA ALA A 185 19.00 -11.61 0.70
C ALA A 185 18.68 -13.08 0.40
N LEU A 186 17.54 -13.36 -0.25
CA LEU A 186 17.14 -14.71 -0.64
C LEU A 186 18.15 -15.35 -1.61
N VAL A 187 18.62 -14.60 -2.62
CA VAL A 187 19.58 -15.09 -3.62
C VAL A 187 20.97 -15.33 -3.03
N HIS A 188 21.43 -14.45 -2.12
CA HIS A 188 22.80 -14.52 -1.61
C HIS A 188 22.96 -15.33 -0.32
N LYS A 189 21.93 -15.35 0.55
CA LYS A 189 22.00 -16.00 1.88
C LYS A 189 21.21 -17.31 1.93
N GLY A 190 20.33 -17.58 0.96
CA GLY A 190 19.46 -18.76 0.97
C GLY A 190 18.42 -18.77 2.09
N VAL A 191 18.23 -17.66 2.79
CA VAL A 191 17.29 -17.50 3.89
C VAL A 191 16.21 -16.50 3.48
N ALA A 192 14.95 -16.93 3.54
CA ALA A 192 13.77 -16.07 3.37
C ALA A 192 13.40 -15.43 4.71
N GLU A 193 14.23 -14.51 5.20
CA GLU A 193 13.92 -13.74 6.41
C GLU A 193 13.02 -12.55 6.05
N ASP A 194 11.79 -12.54 6.58
CA ASP A 194 10.88 -11.40 6.49
C ASP A 194 11.30 -10.32 7.50
N ILE A 195 11.94 -9.27 6.98
CA ILE A 195 12.48 -8.16 7.77
C ILE A 195 11.36 -7.32 8.41
N GLN A 196 10.15 -7.34 7.84
CA GLN A 196 9.02 -6.53 8.31
C GLN A 196 8.32 -7.14 9.53
N HIS A 197 8.45 -8.45 9.72
CA HIS A 197 7.80 -9.19 10.81
C HIS A 197 8.70 -9.44 12.03
N LYS A 198 9.90 -8.83 12.08
CA LYS A 198 10.68 -8.83 13.32
C LYS A 198 9.92 -8.02 14.37
N VAL A 199 9.22 -8.68 15.28
CA VAL A 199 8.87 -8.08 16.56
C VAL A 199 10.22 -7.87 17.25
N GLU A 200 10.56 -6.65 17.64
CA GLU A 200 11.65 -6.44 18.59
C GLU A 200 11.25 -7.17 19.89
N GLY A 201 11.63 -8.45 19.98
CA GLY A 201 11.83 -9.09 21.26
C GLY A 201 13.07 -8.44 21.91
N PRO A 202 13.18 -8.47 23.25
CA PRO A 202 14.38 -8.01 23.91
C PRO A 202 15.59 -8.61 23.20
N SER A 203 16.55 -7.77 22.83
CA SER A 203 17.78 -8.24 22.24
C SER A 203 18.46 -9.22 23.21
N GLU A 204 19.31 -10.13 22.71
CA GLU A 204 20.11 -10.98 23.61
C GLU A 204 20.95 -10.14 24.60
N GLU A 205 21.21 -8.87 24.28
CA GLU A 205 21.83 -7.89 25.17
C GLU A 205 20.89 -7.44 26.29
N ASP A 206 19.60 -7.24 26.00
CA ASP A 206 18.56 -6.88 26.99
C ASP A 206 18.26 -8.05 27.95
N GLU A 207 18.22 -9.30 27.45
CA GLU A 207 18.05 -10.50 28.30
C GLU A 207 19.29 -10.75 29.19
N ALA A 208 20.49 -10.42 28.69
CA ALA A 208 21.74 -10.53 29.45
C ALA A 208 21.86 -9.46 30.54
N GLU A 209 21.38 -8.24 30.29
CA GLU A 209 21.31 -7.18 31.30
C GLU A 209 20.28 -7.49 32.41
N GLU A 210 19.10 -8.01 32.07
CA GLU A 210 18.10 -8.44 33.06
C GLU A 210 18.60 -9.61 33.92
N ALA A 211 19.24 -10.62 33.30
CA ALA A 211 19.82 -11.75 34.02
C ALA A 211 21.01 -11.36 34.92
N SER A 212 21.76 -10.31 34.54
CA SER A 212 22.85 -9.74 35.36
C SER A 212 22.33 -8.91 36.53
N ALA A 213 21.16 -8.28 36.40
CA ALA A 213 20.60 -7.41 37.43
C ALA A 213 19.96 -8.18 38.60
N ASP A 214 19.50 -9.41 38.37
CA ASP A 214 18.80 -10.23 39.37
C ASP A 214 19.70 -11.25 40.09
N ALA A 215 21.01 -11.24 39.81
CA ALA A 215 21.97 -12.13 40.47
C ALA A 215 22.23 -11.66 41.94
N PRO A 216 21.91 -12.48 42.96
CA PRO A 216 22.16 -12.09 44.35
C PRO A 216 23.67 -12.04 44.61
N ALA A 217 24.15 -10.91 45.11
CA ALA A 217 25.55 -10.73 45.50
C ALA A 217 25.94 -11.73 46.60
N VAL A 218 26.59 -12.83 46.21
CA VAL A 218 27.20 -13.79 47.14
C VAL A 218 28.39 -13.09 47.80
N LYS A 219 28.19 -12.61 49.04
CA LYS A 219 29.29 -12.21 49.91
C LYS A 219 30.11 -13.44 50.28
N SER A 220 31.29 -13.59 49.67
CA SER A 220 32.34 -14.48 50.16
C SER A 220 32.77 -14.00 51.55
N LYS A 221 32.51 -14.80 52.57
CA LYS A 221 33.11 -14.68 53.90
C LYS A 221 34.20 -15.74 53.96
N ASP A 222 35.42 -15.32 53.68
CA ASP A 222 36.62 -16.07 54.04
C ASP A 222 37.22 -15.42 55.30
N ASP A 223 37.38 -16.26 56.32
CA ASP A 223 38.21 -16.22 57.54
C ASP A 223 38.15 -15.02 58.51
#